data_AF-A0A285RMY3-F1
#
_entry.id   AF-A0A285RMY3-F1
#
_cell.length_a   1.000
_cell.length_b   1.000
_cell.length_c   1.000
_cell.angle_alpha   90.00
_cell.angle_beta   90.00
_cell.angle_gamma   90.00
#
_symmetry.space_group_name_H-M   'P 1'
#
loop_
_entity.id
_entity.type
_entity.pdbx_description
1 polymer ?
#
loop_
_entity_poly.entity_id
_entity_poly.type
_entity_poly.pdbx_seq_one_letter_code
_entity_poly.pdbx_strand_id
1 'polypeptide(L)'
;MEQDRAVELILIELISSRICHDLVGPVGAVNAGAELMGEAGVADDEALALMRKSGLEAARRLQLFRLAFGRAGNSVDTKSMRDAVAQSFEAEGKVTLQWDEIGIDPAHGRLVLNMVMLAREALPFGGDIRVTRESEGRITVDAAGKRAAFRPDIENVMKNEVSPEELDPRTVHGFFLRNLAHRTGGALSVLQDDGNVALIYD
;
A
#
# COMPACT_ATOMS: atom_id res chain seq x y z
N MET A 1 29.96 -4.95 0.87
CA MET A 1 29.67 -6.41 0.90
C MET A 1 29.03 -6.85 2.21
N GLU A 2 29.65 -6.66 3.37
CA GLU A 2 29.05 -7.08 4.65
C GLU A 2 27.96 -6.10 5.13
N GLN A 3 28.21 -4.79 4.99
CA GLN A 3 27.24 -3.75 5.30
C GLN A 3 26.00 -3.79 4.37
N ASP A 4 26.20 -4.11 3.08
CA ASP A 4 25.08 -4.30 2.13
C ASP A 4 24.17 -5.47 2.55
N ARG A 5 24.74 -6.58 3.03
CA ARG A 5 23.96 -7.73 3.52
C ARG A 5 23.19 -7.42 4.80
N ALA A 6 23.77 -6.62 5.71
CA ALA A 6 23.06 -6.18 6.91
C ALA A 6 21.83 -5.34 6.54
N VAL A 7 21.97 -4.42 5.59
CA VAL A 7 20.87 -3.62 5.05
C VAL A 7 19.80 -4.51 4.40
N GLU A 8 20.20 -5.47 3.56
CA GLU A 8 19.27 -6.43 2.96
C GLU A 8 18.44 -7.19 4.00
N LEU A 9 19.08 -7.67 5.08
CA LEU A 9 18.39 -8.37 6.16
C LEU A 9 17.40 -7.46 6.89
N ILE A 10 17.79 -6.23 7.24
CA ILE A 10 16.89 -5.26 7.88
C ILE A 10 15.65 -5.02 7.01
N LEU A 11 15.83 -4.79 5.71
CA LEU A 11 14.70 -4.54 4.81
C LEU A 11 13.78 -5.77 4.67
N ILE A 12 14.35 -6.99 4.66
CA ILE A 12 13.57 -8.23 4.66
C ILE A 12 12.75 -8.35 5.95
N GLU A 13 13.37 -8.11 7.11
CA GLU A 13 12.71 -8.16 8.41
C GLU A 13 11.58 -7.14 8.53
N LEU A 14 11.81 -5.90 8.10
CA LEU A 14 10.82 -4.81 8.19
C LEU A 14 9.64 -5.01 7.24
N ILE A 15 9.87 -5.39 5.99
CA ILE A 15 8.78 -5.71 5.05
C ILE A 15 8.00 -6.94 5.52
N SER A 16 8.69 -7.98 6.03
CA SER A 16 8.03 -9.17 6.58
C SER A 16 7.16 -8.79 7.78
N SER A 17 7.69 -7.96 8.69
CA SER A 17 6.95 -7.45 9.85
C SER A 17 5.72 -6.66 9.43
N ARG A 18 5.83 -5.81 8.41
CA ARG A 18 4.70 -5.03 7.88
C ARG A 18 3.62 -5.94 7.28
N ILE A 19 4.00 -6.90 6.45
CA ILE A 19 3.07 -7.87 5.85
C ILE A 19 2.36 -8.68 6.94
N CYS A 20 3.11 -9.18 7.93
CA CYS A 20 2.53 -9.92 9.05
C CYS A 20 1.55 -9.05 9.85
N HIS A 21 1.96 -7.83 10.24
CA HIS A 21 1.12 -6.89 10.97
C HIS A 21 -0.23 -6.66 10.27
N ASP A 22 -0.19 -6.38 8.97
CA ASP A 22 -1.41 -6.08 8.21
C ASP A 22 -2.29 -7.31 7.94
N LEU A 23 -1.78 -8.53 8.14
CA LEU A 23 -2.56 -9.76 7.97
C LEU A 23 -3.07 -10.34 9.29
N VAL A 24 -2.42 -10.05 10.42
CA VAL A 24 -2.82 -10.56 11.75
C VAL A 24 -4.29 -10.25 12.05
N GLY A 25 -4.74 -9.02 11.76
CA GLY A 25 -6.13 -8.60 11.99
C GLY A 25 -7.16 -9.48 11.25
N PRO A 26 -7.18 -9.49 9.90
CA PRO A 26 -8.17 -10.27 9.15
C PRO A 26 -8.00 -11.78 9.36
N VAL A 27 -6.79 -12.31 9.53
CA VAL A 27 -6.60 -13.74 9.84
C VAL A 27 -7.16 -14.09 11.23
N GLY A 28 -6.91 -13.24 12.24
CA GLY A 28 -7.46 -13.41 13.58
C GLY A 28 -8.99 -13.39 13.58
N ALA A 29 -9.60 -12.51 12.79
CA ALA A 29 -11.06 -12.44 12.65
C ALA A 29 -11.68 -13.69 11.98
N VAL A 30 -10.94 -14.36 11.07
CA VAL A 30 -11.37 -15.68 10.55
C VAL A 30 -11.40 -16.72 11.66
N ASN A 31 -10.35 -16.78 12.48
CA ASN A 31 -10.28 -17.75 13.59
C ASN A 31 -11.36 -17.47 14.64
N ALA A 32 -11.57 -16.20 15.00
CA ALA A 32 -12.66 -15.80 15.90
C ALA A 32 -14.02 -16.25 15.36
N GLY A 33 -14.29 -16.06 14.06
CA GLY A 33 -15.51 -16.57 13.44
C GLY A 33 -15.63 -18.10 13.52
N ALA A 34 -14.54 -18.84 13.38
CA ALA A 34 -14.54 -20.29 13.50
C ALA A 34 -14.82 -20.76 14.96
N GLU A 35 -14.35 -20.02 15.96
CA GLU A 35 -14.61 -20.29 17.38
C GLU A 35 -16.08 -20.08 17.76
N LEU A 36 -16.76 -19.12 17.11
CA LEU A 36 -18.19 -18.83 17.33
C LEU A 36 -19.14 -19.90 16.74
N MET A 37 -18.64 -20.79 15.88
CA MET A 37 -19.47 -21.83 15.24
C MET A 37 -20.01 -22.81 16.28
N GLY A 38 -21.33 -22.99 16.32
CA GLY A 38 -21.98 -23.84 17.31
C GLY A 38 -21.99 -23.28 18.74
N GLU A 39 -21.56 -22.04 18.95
CA GLU A 39 -21.68 -21.37 20.24
C GLU A 39 -23.14 -21.01 20.54
N ALA A 40 -23.59 -21.33 21.76
CA ALA A 40 -24.97 -21.06 22.15
C ALA A 40 -25.24 -19.54 22.18
N GLY A 41 -26.19 -19.11 21.35
CA GLY A 41 -26.59 -17.69 21.26
C GLY A 41 -25.97 -16.92 20.10
N VAL A 42 -25.09 -17.54 19.31
CA VAL A 42 -24.59 -16.99 18.05
C VAL A 42 -25.19 -17.79 16.89
N ALA A 43 -25.68 -17.09 15.87
CA ALA A 43 -26.13 -17.76 14.66
C ALA A 43 -24.92 -18.16 13.80
N ASP A 44 -24.85 -19.42 13.37
CA ASP A 44 -23.77 -19.90 12.51
C ASP A 44 -23.61 -19.04 11.24
N ASP A 45 -24.71 -18.47 10.71
CA ASP A 45 -24.67 -17.56 9.56
C ASP A 45 -23.87 -16.27 9.84
N GLU A 46 -23.91 -15.75 11.07
CA GLU A 46 -23.12 -14.56 11.46
C GLU A 46 -21.63 -14.89 11.57
N ALA A 47 -21.32 -16.05 12.15
CA ALA A 47 -19.96 -16.58 12.24
C ALA A 47 -19.36 -16.80 10.84
N LEU A 48 -20.10 -17.45 9.94
CA LEU A 48 -19.71 -17.67 8.55
C LEU A 48 -19.54 -16.36 7.78
N ALA A 49 -20.40 -15.37 8.01
CA ALA A 49 -20.28 -14.05 7.39
C ALA A 49 -18.99 -13.33 7.84
N LEU A 50 -18.64 -13.40 9.13
CA LEU A 50 -17.39 -12.85 9.66
C LEU A 50 -16.17 -13.53 9.04
N MET A 51 -16.16 -14.86 8.98
CA MET A 51 -15.07 -15.63 8.36
C MET A 51 -14.90 -15.26 6.89
N ARG A 52 -16.00 -15.22 6.12
CA ARG A 52 -15.96 -14.91 4.69
C ARG A 52 -15.45 -13.50 4.44
N LYS A 53 -15.98 -12.51 5.17
CA LYS A 53 -15.55 -11.11 5.04
C LYS A 53 -14.06 -10.95 5.32
N SER A 54 -13.60 -11.53 6.44
CA SER A 54 -12.21 -11.38 6.91
C SER A 54 -11.22 -12.16 6.03
N GLY A 55 -11.60 -13.36 5.56
CA GLY A 55 -10.79 -14.14 4.62
C GLY A 55 -10.61 -13.44 3.27
N LEU A 56 -11.68 -12.81 2.74
CA LEU A 56 -11.59 -12.00 1.53
C LEU A 56 -10.73 -10.75 1.74
N GLU A 57 -10.79 -10.11 2.90
CA GLU A 57 -9.90 -9.00 3.24
C GLU A 57 -8.42 -9.43 3.27
N ALA A 58 -8.10 -10.54 3.94
CA ALA A 58 -6.74 -11.10 3.95
C ALA A 58 -6.25 -11.42 2.52
N ALA A 59 -7.10 -12.03 1.69
CA ALA A 59 -6.76 -12.36 0.31
C ALA A 59 -6.43 -11.11 -0.54
N ARG A 60 -7.23 -10.04 -0.42
CA ARG A 60 -6.98 -8.77 -1.12
C ARG A 60 -5.67 -8.12 -0.67
N ARG A 61 -5.42 -8.07 0.65
CA ARG A 61 -4.15 -7.55 1.19
C ARG A 61 -2.95 -8.35 0.67
N LEU A 62 -3.02 -9.68 0.72
CA LEU A 62 -1.98 -10.56 0.16
C LEU A 62 -1.74 -10.32 -1.32
N GLN A 63 -2.81 -10.15 -2.11
CA GLN A 63 -2.70 -9.85 -3.54
C GLN A 63 -1.96 -8.54 -3.78
N LEU A 64 -2.30 -7.47 -3.03
CA LEU A 64 -1.59 -6.20 -3.14
C LEU A 64 -0.13 -6.31 -2.71
N PHE A 65 0.18 -6.94 -1.58
CA PHE A 65 1.57 -7.13 -1.13
C PHE A 65 2.41 -7.93 -2.12
N ARG A 66 1.82 -8.95 -2.75
CA ARG A 66 2.48 -9.75 -3.79
C ARG A 66 2.85 -8.91 -5.02
N LEU A 67 2.01 -7.94 -5.38
CA LEU A 67 2.24 -7.03 -6.50
C LEU A 67 3.19 -5.87 -6.13
N ALA A 68 3.05 -5.30 -4.93
CA ALA A 68 3.81 -4.13 -4.50
C ALA A 68 5.24 -4.48 -4.05
N PHE A 69 5.40 -5.48 -3.20
CA PHE A 69 6.68 -5.86 -2.58
C PHE A 69 7.29 -7.12 -3.21
N GLY A 70 6.44 -8.02 -3.72
CA GLY A 70 6.87 -9.27 -4.33
C GLY A 70 7.46 -9.13 -5.74
N ARG A 71 8.15 -10.18 -6.20
CA ARG A 71 8.70 -10.27 -7.57
C ARG A 71 7.63 -10.26 -8.66
N ALA A 72 6.41 -10.67 -8.34
CA ALA A 72 5.29 -10.68 -9.29
C ALA A 72 4.98 -9.28 -9.82
N GLY A 73 5.26 -8.23 -9.04
CA GLY A 73 5.14 -6.84 -9.47
C GLY A 73 5.99 -6.48 -10.70
N ASN A 74 7.01 -7.26 -11.04
CA ASN A 74 7.87 -6.98 -12.20
C ASN A 74 7.33 -7.58 -13.51
N SER A 75 6.32 -8.44 -13.45
CA SER A 75 5.82 -9.19 -14.61
C SER A 75 4.32 -9.03 -14.87
N VAL A 76 3.57 -8.52 -13.89
CA VAL A 76 2.13 -8.27 -14.01
C VAL A 76 1.92 -6.93 -14.71
N ASP A 77 0.93 -6.84 -15.59
CA ASP A 77 0.59 -5.59 -16.28
C ASP A 77 -0.06 -4.55 -15.36
N THR A 78 0.04 -3.27 -15.73
CA THR A 78 -0.50 -2.14 -14.97
C THR A 78 -2.01 -2.25 -14.76
N LYS A 79 -2.75 -2.77 -15.74
CA LYS A 79 -4.21 -2.93 -15.64
C LYS A 79 -4.59 -3.87 -14.50
N SER A 80 -3.93 -5.01 -14.40
CA SER A 80 -4.14 -6.00 -13.34
C SER A 80 -3.79 -5.45 -11.96
N MET A 81 -2.77 -4.58 -11.88
CA MET A 81 -2.44 -3.87 -10.62
C MET A 81 -3.51 -2.86 -10.24
N ARG A 82 -3.96 -2.05 -11.20
CA ARG A 82 -5.07 -1.10 -11.03
C ARG A 82 -6.32 -1.81 -10.55
N ASP A 83 -6.73 -2.88 -11.23
CA ASP A 83 -7.95 -3.62 -10.91
C ASP A 83 -7.87 -4.24 -9.51
N ALA A 84 -6.70 -4.75 -9.10
CA ALA A 84 -6.49 -5.30 -7.76
C ALA A 84 -6.65 -4.24 -6.66
N VAL A 85 -6.07 -3.05 -6.83
CA VAL A 85 -6.17 -1.97 -5.83
C VAL A 85 -7.56 -1.34 -5.82
N ALA A 86 -8.22 -1.20 -6.97
CA ALA A 86 -9.60 -0.72 -7.07
C ALA A 86 -10.56 -1.65 -6.32
N GLN A 87 -10.48 -2.96 -6.56
CA GLN A 87 -11.29 -3.96 -5.84
C GLN A 87 -11.01 -3.96 -4.32
N SER A 88 -9.76 -3.71 -3.92
CA SER A 88 -9.40 -3.62 -2.52
C SER A 88 -10.03 -2.40 -1.84
N PHE A 89 -9.97 -1.23 -2.47
CA PHE A 89 -10.51 0.01 -1.89
C PHE A 89 -12.04 0.05 -1.93
N GLU A 90 -12.66 -0.48 -2.99
CA GLU A 90 -14.11 -0.65 -3.07
C GLU A 90 -14.62 -1.53 -1.93
N ALA A 91 -13.96 -2.66 -1.66
CA ALA A 91 -14.32 -3.55 -0.56
C ALA A 91 -14.08 -2.92 0.83
N GLU A 92 -13.09 -2.03 0.96
CA GLU A 92 -12.85 -1.27 2.18
C GLU A 92 -13.93 -0.20 2.41
N GLY A 93 -14.43 0.42 1.34
CA GLY A 93 -15.50 1.41 1.36
C GLY A 93 -15.13 2.77 1.95
N LYS A 94 -13.82 3.04 2.17
CA LYS A 94 -13.33 4.30 2.75
C LYS A 94 -12.74 5.26 1.73
N VAL A 95 -12.27 4.76 0.60
CA VAL A 95 -11.57 5.56 -0.41
C VAL A 95 -12.12 5.28 -1.79
N THR A 96 -12.33 6.35 -2.55
CA THR A 96 -12.65 6.27 -3.97
C THR A 96 -11.37 6.45 -4.79
N LEU A 97 -11.07 5.48 -5.65
CA LEU A 97 -9.90 5.52 -6.53
C LEU A 97 -10.30 5.95 -7.94
N GLN A 98 -9.65 7.00 -8.43
CA GLN A 98 -9.74 7.51 -9.79
C GLN A 98 -8.41 7.24 -10.49
N TRP A 99 -8.27 6.05 -11.05
CA TRP A 99 -7.11 5.66 -11.85
C TRP A 99 -7.58 5.17 -13.22
N ASP A 100 -7.69 6.08 -14.18
CA ASP A 100 -8.13 5.74 -15.53
C ASP A 100 -7.05 4.98 -16.31
N GLU A 101 -7.37 4.51 -17.52
CA GLU A 101 -6.40 3.88 -18.42
C GLU A 101 -5.52 4.95 -19.07
N ILE A 102 -4.69 5.56 -18.24
CA ILE A 102 -3.65 6.50 -18.65
C ILE A 102 -2.40 5.70 -19.01
N GLY A 103 -1.67 6.11 -20.04
CA GLY A 103 -0.53 5.37 -20.60
C GLY A 103 0.68 5.25 -19.68
N ILE A 104 0.56 4.48 -18.60
CA ILE A 104 1.63 4.06 -17.69
C ILE A 104 2.25 2.81 -18.29
N ASP A 105 3.53 2.88 -18.63
CA ASP A 105 4.24 1.72 -19.14
C ASP A 105 4.37 0.63 -18.04
N PRO A 106 4.53 -0.64 -18.44
CA PRO A 106 4.64 -1.75 -17.49
C PRO A 106 5.81 -1.62 -16.50
N ALA A 107 6.87 -0.88 -16.83
CA ALA A 107 8.01 -0.72 -15.92
C ALA A 107 7.67 0.19 -14.72
N HIS A 108 6.71 1.11 -14.88
CA HIS A 108 6.24 2.00 -13.82
C HIS A 108 4.97 1.52 -13.11
N GLY A 109 4.27 0.49 -13.60
CA GLY A 109 3.04 0.00 -12.98
C GLY A 109 3.20 -0.34 -11.49
N ARG A 110 4.29 -1.01 -11.12
CA ARG A 110 4.63 -1.35 -9.72
C ARG A 110 4.89 -0.09 -8.87
N LEU A 111 5.51 0.92 -9.45
CA LEU A 111 5.79 2.20 -8.78
C LEU A 111 4.47 2.90 -8.47
N VAL A 112 3.59 3.06 -9.46
CA VAL A 112 2.28 3.70 -9.28
C VAL A 112 1.42 2.95 -8.27
N LEU A 113 1.44 1.61 -8.29
CA LEU A 113 0.76 0.81 -7.27
C LEU A 113 1.23 1.16 -5.84
N ASN A 114 2.55 1.25 -5.62
CA ASN A 114 3.09 1.63 -4.31
C ASN A 114 2.75 3.09 -3.95
N MET A 115 2.75 4.02 -4.92
CA MET A 115 2.30 5.39 -4.69
C MET A 115 0.82 5.42 -4.24
N VAL A 116 -0.07 4.69 -4.92
CA VAL A 116 -1.50 4.60 -4.55
C VAL A 116 -1.70 3.97 -3.18
N MET A 117 -0.97 2.88 -2.88
CA MET A 117 -1.04 2.24 -1.56
C MET A 117 -0.57 3.17 -0.44
N LEU A 118 0.50 3.91 -0.65
CA LEU A 118 1.01 4.85 0.35
C LEU A 118 0.10 6.08 0.48
N ALA A 119 -0.43 6.60 -0.63
CA ALA A 119 -1.43 7.67 -0.64
C ALA A 119 -2.68 7.31 0.18
N ARG A 120 -3.11 6.03 0.17
CA ARG A 120 -4.17 5.52 1.04
C ARG A 120 -3.83 5.66 2.53
N GLU A 121 -2.57 5.46 2.93
CA GLU A 121 -2.13 5.59 4.32
C GLU A 121 -2.21 7.05 4.81
N ALA A 122 -2.13 8.02 3.91
CA ALA A 122 -2.31 9.44 4.24
C ALA A 122 -3.77 9.81 4.57
N LEU A 123 -4.76 8.92 4.32
CA LEU A 123 -6.19 9.21 4.45
C LEU A 123 -6.84 8.49 5.65
N PRO A 124 -6.55 8.85 6.91
CA PRO A 124 -7.07 8.13 8.08
C PRO A 124 -8.60 8.09 8.17
N PHE A 125 -9.28 9.09 7.60
CA PHE A 125 -10.73 9.20 7.57
C PHE A 125 -11.35 8.90 6.20
N GLY A 126 -10.59 8.31 5.28
CA GLY A 126 -11.03 8.12 3.90
C GLY A 126 -10.91 9.38 3.04
N GLY A 127 -11.40 9.32 1.81
CA GLY A 127 -11.30 10.39 0.83
C GLY A 127 -11.18 9.89 -0.60
N ASP A 128 -10.57 10.69 -1.45
CA ASP A 128 -10.37 10.42 -2.88
C ASP A 128 -8.89 10.28 -3.20
N ILE A 129 -8.55 9.29 -4.02
CA ILE A 129 -7.22 9.16 -4.62
C ILE A 129 -7.34 9.29 -6.12
N ARG A 130 -6.53 10.13 -6.74
CA ARG A 130 -6.48 10.32 -8.19
C ARG A 130 -5.08 10.08 -8.71
N VAL A 131 -4.97 9.31 -9.79
CA VAL A 131 -3.73 9.09 -10.53
C VAL A 131 -3.79 9.87 -11.84
N THR A 132 -2.81 10.72 -12.07
CA THR A 132 -2.68 11.49 -13.32
C THR A 132 -1.29 11.29 -13.94
N ARG A 133 -1.20 11.51 -15.25
CA ARG A 133 0.05 11.51 -16.00
C ARG A 133 0.07 12.68 -16.96
N GLU A 134 1.08 13.52 -16.86
CA GLU A 134 1.29 14.66 -17.76
C GLU A 134 1.95 14.21 -19.07
N SER A 135 1.91 15.07 -20.10
CA SER A 135 2.51 14.77 -21.41
C SER A 135 4.02 14.51 -21.35
N GLU A 136 4.71 15.12 -20.39
CA GLU A 136 6.15 14.97 -20.17
C GLU A 136 6.51 13.68 -19.42
N GLY A 137 5.51 12.87 -19.03
CA GLY A 137 5.71 11.59 -18.38
C GLY A 137 5.63 11.62 -16.86
N ARG A 138 5.61 12.81 -16.24
CA ARG A 138 5.38 13.01 -14.81
C ARG A 138 4.09 12.31 -14.37
N ILE A 139 4.17 11.53 -13.30
CA ILE A 139 3.02 10.81 -12.70
C ILE A 139 2.75 11.40 -11.33
N THR A 140 1.48 11.73 -11.06
CA THR A 140 1.04 12.27 -9.77
C THR A 140 -0.04 11.36 -9.19
N VAL A 141 0.11 11.02 -7.90
CA VAL A 141 -0.94 10.40 -7.10
C VAL A 141 -1.36 11.40 -6.02
N ASP A 142 -2.52 12.00 -6.22
CA ASP A 142 -3.15 12.93 -5.28
C ASP A 142 -4.07 12.17 -4.33
N ALA A 143 -4.03 12.50 -3.05
CA ALA A 143 -4.90 11.98 -2.00
C ALA A 143 -5.52 13.15 -1.22
N ALA A 144 -6.82 13.34 -1.40
CA ALA A 144 -7.58 14.40 -0.78
C ALA A 144 -8.57 13.83 0.24
N GLY A 145 -8.61 14.40 1.44
CA GLY A 145 -9.54 13.95 2.47
C GLY A 145 -9.37 14.67 3.81
N LYS A 146 -10.29 14.37 4.73
CA LYS A 146 -10.28 14.99 6.06
C LYS A 146 -8.99 14.61 6.79
N ARG A 147 -8.18 15.61 7.15
CA ARG A 147 -6.88 15.43 7.81
C ARG A 147 -5.94 14.51 7.02
N ALA A 148 -5.95 14.63 5.69
CA ALA A 148 -4.98 13.94 4.86
C ALA A 148 -3.57 14.43 5.21
N ALA A 149 -2.70 13.52 5.65
CA ALA A 149 -1.32 13.81 5.98
C ALA A 149 -0.52 12.51 6.17
N PHE A 150 0.74 12.54 5.77
CA PHE A 150 1.74 11.59 6.24
C PHE A 150 2.24 11.99 7.64
N ARG A 151 2.63 10.98 8.41
CA ARG A 151 3.43 11.23 9.60
C ARG A 151 4.81 11.79 9.20
N PRO A 152 5.43 12.66 10.02
CA PRO A 152 6.73 13.26 9.68
C PRO A 152 7.84 12.24 9.40
N ASP A 153 7.84 11.10 10.08
CA ASP A 153 8.81 10.02 9.89
C ASP A 153 8.66 9.32 8.54
N ILE A 154 7.42 9.05 8.12
CA ILE A 154 7.09 8.47 6.80
C ILE A 154 7.43 9.46 5.67
N GLU A 155 7.12 10.74 5.85
CA GLU A 155 7.52 11.78 4.90
C GLU A 155 9.04 11.90 4.79
N ASN A 156 9.75 11.88 5.92
CA ASN A 156 11.20 12.02 5.96
C ASN A 156 11.92 10.96 5.12
N VAL A 157 11.53 9.68 5.24
CA VAL A 157 12.15 8.59 4.46
C VAL A 157 11.87 8.65 2.97
N MET A 158 10.82 9.37 2.55
CA MET A 158 10.52 9.62 1.13
C MET A 158 11.32 10.80 0.56
N LYS A 159 11.63 11.81 1.38
CA LYS A 159 12.33 13.03 0.96
C LYS A 159 13.84 12.94 1.11
N ASN A 160 14.32 12.23 2.12
CA ASN A 160 15.72 12.27 2.54
C ASN A 160 16.37 10.89 2.49
N GLU A 161 17.70 10.89 2.45
CA GLU A 161 18.50 9.71 2.76
C GLU A 161 18.48 9.45 4.26
N VAL A 162 18.01 8.26 4.62
CA VAL A 162 17.87 7.80 6.00
C VAL A 162 18.61 6.47 6.11
N SER A 163 19.31 6.26 7.21
CA SER A 163 20.01 4.99 7.43
C SER A 163 18.98 3.86 7.53
N PRO A 164 19.21 2.71 6.88
CA PRO A 164 18.36 1.54 7.07
C PRO A 164 18.20 1.11 8.54
N GLU A 165 19.19 1.39 9.39
CA GLU A 165 19.15 1.10 10.84
C GLU A 165 18.13 1.96 11.60
N GLU A 166 17.72 3.10 11.04
CA GLU A 166 16.72 4.01 11.63
C GLU A 166 15.29 3.69 11.16
N LEU A 167 15.13 2.71 10.25
CA LEU A 167 13.84 2.32 9.72
C LEU A 167 13.05 1.46 10.73
N ASP A 168 11.73 1.56 10.65
CA ASP A 168 10.80 0.71 11.38
C ASP A 168 9.73 0.15 10.42
N PRO A 169 8.85 -0.78 10.86
CA PRO A 169 7.81 -1.35 10.00
C PRO A 169 6.82 -0.33 9.43
N ARG A 170 6.74 0.89 9.99
CA ARG A 170 5.87 1.97 9.50
C ARG A 170 6.55 2.77 8.39
N THR A 171 7.84 3.05 8.53
CA THR A 171 8.60 3.86 7.55
C THR A 171 9.10 3.06 6.35
N VAL A 172 9.22 1.73 6.48
CA VAL A 172 9.79 0.87 5.42
C VAL A 172 9.07 0.99 4.06
N HIS A 173 7.75 1.24 4.03
CA HIS A 173 7.02 1.38 2.76
C HIS A 173 7.42 2.68 2.03
N GLY A 174 7.53 3.80 2.74
CA GLY A 174 8.01 5.06 2.16
C GLY A 174 9.46 4.97 1.68
N PHE A 175 10.33 4.34 2.47
CA PHE A 175 11.71 4.06 2.07
C PHE A 175 11.77 3.17 0.80
N PHE A 176 10.97 2.10 0.76
CA PHE A 176 10.87 1.22 -0.39
C PHE A 176 10.41 1.96 -1.65
N LEU A 177 9.38 2.81 -1.54
CA LEU A 177 8.86 3.59 -2.66
C LEU A 177 9.91 4.55 -3.23
N ARG A 178 10.63 5.29 -2.38
CA ARG A 178 11.72 6.18 -2.81
C ARG A 178 12.80 5.42 -3.58
N ASN A 179 13.24 4.28 -3.06
CA ASN A 179 14.23 3.44 -3.74
C ASN A 179 13.70 2.83 -5.04
N LEU A 180 12.40 2.51 -5.10
CA LEU A 180 11.77 2.04 -6.33
C LEU A 180 11.78 3.13 -7.41
N ALA A 181 11.48 4.38 -7.06
CA ALA A 181 11.55 5.52 -7.98
C ALA A 181 12.96 5.73 -8.55
N HIS A 182 13.99 5.68 -7.69
CA HIS A 182 15.38 5.76 -8.13
C HIS A 182 15.77 4.62 -9.06
N ARG A 183 15.29 3.39 -8.79
CA ARG A 183 15.56 2.22 -9.65
C ARG A 183 14.88 2.29 -11.02
N THR A 184 13.77 3.01 -11.14
CA THR A 184 13.10 3.26 -12.43
C THR A 184 13.66 4.48 -13.16
N GLY A 185 14.66 5.16 -12.58
CA GLY A 185 15.40 6.25 -13.21
C GLY A 185 14.88 7.65 -12.89
N GLY A 186 13.89 7.77 -12.01
CA GLY A 186 13.27 9.04 -11.64
C GLY A 186 13.47 9.45 -10.18
N ALA A 187 12.76 10.48 -9.77
CA ALA A 187 12.76 10.99 -8.41
C ALA A 187 11.33 11.04 -7.83
N LEU A 188 11.21 10.77 -6.54
CA LEU A 188 9.96 10.91 -5.80
C LEU A 188 9.96 12.24 -5.04
N SER A 189 8.90 13.01 -5.19
CA SER A 189 8.63 14.22 -4.41
C SER A 189 7.31 14.07 -3.66
N VAL A 190 7.21 14.71 -2.49
CA VAL A 190 6.00 14.68 -1.65
C VAL A 190 5.59 16.11 -1.32
N LEU A 191 4.39 16.49 -1.73
CA LEU A 191 3.74 17.75 -1.36
C LEU A 191 2.59 17.46 -0.41
N GLN A 192 2.46 18.28 0.63
CA GLN A 192 1.36 18.19 1.58
C GLN A 192 0.84 19.61 1.84
N ASP A 193 -0.47 19.76 1.80
CA ASP A 193 -1.19 20.97 2.18
C ASP A 193 -2.45 20.58 2.96
N ASP A 194 -3.19 21.53 3.51
CA ASP A 194 -4.34 21.29 4.38
C ASP A 194 -5.40 20.38 3.72
N GLY A 195 -5.37 19.09 4.07
CA GLY A 195 -6.30 18.08 3.56
C GLY A 195 -5.95 17.49 2.20
N ASN A 196 -4.74 17.72 1.68
CA ASN A 196 -4.27 17.09 0.45
C ASN A 196 -2.80 16.64 0.55
N VAL A 197 -2.51 15.49 -0.04
CA VAL A 197 -1.16 14.93 -0.16
C VAL A 197 -0.95 14.49 -1.60
N ALA A 198 0.16 14.91 -2.22
CA ALA A 198 0.55 14.50 -3.55
C ALA A 198 1.91 13.77 -3.53
N LEU A 199 1.94 12.56 -4.07
CA LEU A 199 3.16 11.85 -4.42
C LEU A 199 3.43 12.09 -5.91
N ILE A 200 4.60 12.62 -6.23
CA ILE A 200 4.96 13.02 -7.59
C ILE A 200 6.21 12.24 -8.01
N TYR A 201 6.14 11.61 -9.17
CA TYR A 201 7.26 10.93 -9.82
C TYR A 201 7.66 11.68 -11.09
N ASP A 202 8.91 12.13 -11.12
CA ASP A 202 9.59 12.81 -12.23
C ASP A 202 10.53 11.87 -12.99
#